data_AF-A0A1X7SJB5-F1
#
_entry.id   AF-A0A1X7SJB5-F1
#
_cell.length_a   1.000
_cell.length_b   1.000
_cell.length_c   1.000
_cell.angle_alpha   90.00
_cell.angle_beta   90.00
_cell.angle_gamma   90.00
#
_symmetry.space_group_name_H-M   'P 1'
#
loop_
_entity.id
_entity.type
_entity.pdbx_description
1 polymer ?
#
loop_
_entity_poly.entity_id
_entity_poly.type
_entity_poly.pdbx_seq_one_letter_code
_entity_poly.pdbx_strand_id
1 'polypeptide(L)' 'MKGSTNWLTQPRTDSDPTWYQPTKLSEAFDIYQANTSTNVKFVSGNTGKGVFKETATIGTYIELSSVQELYNVD' A
#
# COMPACT_ATOMS: atom_id res chain seq x y z
N MET A 1 2.40 -0.55 -34.02
CA MET A 1 1.19 0.01 -33.38
C MET A 1 1.24 -0.38 -31.91
N LYS A 2 1.44 0.60 -31.00
CA LYS A 2 1.47 0.34 -29.55
C LYS A 2 0.00 0.28 -29.12
N GLY A 3 -0.49 -0.93 -28.80
CA GLY A 3 -1.87 -1.10 -28.34
C GLY A 3 -2.10 -0.24 -27.10
N SER A 4 -3.12 0.61 -27.13
CA SER A 4 -3.57 1.38 -25.98
C SER A 4 -4.13 0.41 -24.94
N THR A 5 -3.32 0.06 -23.93
CA THR A 5 -3.82 -0.70 -22.79
C THR A 5 -4.78 0.20 -22.02
N ASN A 6 -6.06 -0.18 -21.94
CA ASN A 6 -7.01 0.47 -21.07
C ASN A 6 -6.64 0.12 -19.62
N TRP A 7 -5.99 1.04 -18.92
CA TRP A 7 -5.52 0.84 -17.55
C TRP A 7 -6.66 0.60 -16.55
N LEU A 8 -7.91 0.93 -16.92
CA LEU A 8 -9.09 0.73 -16.07
C LEU A 8 -9.61 -0.72 -16.09
N THR A 9 -9.23 -1.52 -17.08
CA THR A 9 -9.77 -2.88 -17.28
C THR A 9 -8.71 -3.97 -17.27
N GLN A 10 -7.48 -3.65 -16.88
CA GLN A 10 -6.42 -4.66 -16.80
C GLN A 10 -6.66 -5.55 -15.56
N PRO A 11 -6.75 -6.89 -15.73
CA PRO A 11 -6.89 -7.79 -14.60
C PRO A 11 -5.62 -7.73 -13.74
N ARG A 12 -5.80 -7.85 -12.42
CA ARG A 12 -4.66 -7.95 -11.51
C ARG A 12 -3.92 -9.24 -11.77
N THR A 13 -2.60 -9.19 -11.71
CA THR A 13 -1.73 -10.37 -11.79
C THR A 13 -1.35 -10.83 -10.38
N ASP A 14 -0.96 -12.09 -10.22
CA ASP A 14 -0.43 -12.60 -8.94
C ASP A 14 0.88 -11.89 -8.52
N SER A 15 1.53 -11.17 -9.44
CA SER A 15 2.68 -10.32 -9.16
C SER A 15 2.34 -8.89 -8.75
N ASP A 16 1.05 -8.51 -8.80
CA ASP A 16 0.63 -7.19 -8.35
C ASP A 16 0.70 -7.11 -6.83
N PRO A 17 1.10 -5.97 -6.27
CA PRO A 17 1.15 -5.82 -4.84
C PRO A 17 -0.26 -5.82 -4.23
N THR A 18 -0.35 -6.42 -3.04
CA THR A 18 -1.57 -6.43 -2.24
C THR A 18 -1.72 -5.08 -1.54
N TRP A 19 -2.95 -4.58 -1.47
CA TRP A 19 -3.28 -3.32 -0.81
C TRP A 19 -4.30 -3.56 0.29
N TYR A 20 -3.95 -3.16 1.51
CA TYR A 20 -4.82 -3.22 2.67
C TYR A 20 -5.17 -1.81 3.15
N GLN A 21 -6.40 -1.63 3.64
CA GLN A 21 -6.89 -0.35 4.18
C GLN A 21 -7.51 -0.58 5.57
N PRO A 22 -6.67 -0.84 6.60
CA PRO A 22 -7.15 -1.04 7.95
C PRO A 22 -7.85 0.20 8.52
N THR A 23 -8.78 -0.02 9.43
CA THR A 23 -9.51 1.05 10.14
C THR A 23 -9.08 1.23 11.58
N LYS A 24 -8.26 0.29 12.09
CA LYS A 24 -7.71 0.29 13.45
C LYS A 24 -6.21 0.08 13.41
N LEU A 25 -5.52 0.60 14.41
CA LEU A 25 -4.08 0.47 14.52
C LEU A 25 -3.67 -1.00 14.74
N SER A 26 -4.44 -1.75 15.54
CA SER A 26 -4.20 -3.17 15.77
C SER A 26 -4.25 -4.00 14.48
N GLU A 27 -5.23 -3.70 13.62
CA GLU A 27 -5.39 -4.38 12.32
C GLU A 27 -4.20 -4.10 11.39
N ALA A 28 -3.70 -2.86 11.37
CA ALA A 28 -2.50 -2.51 10.60
C ALA A 28 -1.27 -3.33 11.07
N PHE A 29 -1.12 -3.55 12.37
CA PHE A 29 -0.05 -4.38 12.92
C PHE A 29 -0.24 -5.88 12.61
N ASP A 30 -1.46 -6.40 12.71
CA ASP A 30 -1.75 -7.80 12.37
C ASP A 30 -1.42 -8.09 10.89
N ILE A 31 -1.80 -7.17 9.99
CA ILE A 31 -1.47 -7.25 8.56
C ILE A 31 0.05 -7.20 8.35
N TYR A 32 0.75 -6.29 9.02
CA TYR A 32 2.20 -6.20 8.92
C TYR A 32 2.88 -7.52 9.33
N GLN A 33 2.48 -8.09 10.49
CA GLN A 33 3.04 -9.35 11.00
C GLN A 33 2.80 -10.52 10.05
N ALA A 34 1.62 -10.59 9.43
CA ALA A 34 1.27 -11.63 8.47
C ALA A 34 2.03 -11.54 7.13
N ASN A 35 2.63 -10.37 6.81
CA ASN A 35 3.24 -10.10 5.50
C ASN A 35 4.75 -9.82 5.57
N THR A 36 5.41 -10.20 6.67
CA THR A 36 6.86 -10.01 6.92
C THR A 36 7.78 -10.72 5.91
N SER A 37 7.25 -11.66 5.11
CA SER A 37 7.96 -12.30 4.00
C SER A 37 8.11 -11.42 2.76
N THR A 38 7.44 -10.26 2.73
CA THR A 38 7.46 -9.29 1.62
C THR A 38 7.95 -7.93 2.10
N ASN A 39 8.40 -7.07 1.17
CA ASN A 39 8.60 -5.67 1.50
C ASN A 39 7.24 -5.00 1.72
N VAL A 40 6.98 -4.56 2.96
CA VAL A 40 5.77 -3.85 3.36
C VAL A 40 6.01 -2.35 3.35
N LYS A 41 5.05 -1.59 2.83
CA LYS A 41 5.07 -0.12 2.86
C LYS A 41 3.79 0.44 3.47
N PHE A 42 3.95 1.29 4.48
CA PHE A 42 2.86 2.12 4.99
C PHE A 42 2.62 3.34 4.10
N VAL A 43 1.36 3.64 3.81
CA VAL A 43 0.94 4.76 2.95
C VAL A 43 -0.13 5.59 3.66
N SER A 44 -0.08 6.92 3.58
CA SER A 44 -1.16 7.80 4.07
C SER A 44 -1.60 8.80 3.00
N GLY A 45 -0.65 9.49 2.33
CA GLY A 45 -0.95 10.39 1.19
C GLY A 45 -0.16 10.12 -0.09
N ASN A 46 0.77 9.16 -0.07
CA ASN A 46 1.65 8.76 -1.19
C ASN A 46 2.46 9.88 -1.89
N THR A 47 2.44 11.12 -1.39
CA THR A 47 3.11 12.29 -1.99
C THR A 47 4.64 12.20 -1.96
N GLY A 48 5.20 11.44 -1.01
CA GLY A 48 6.64 11.18 -0.94
C GLY A 48 7.19 10.36 -2.12
N LYS A 49 6.34 9.58 -2.82
CA LYS A 49 6.80 8.73 -3.95
C LYS A 49 7.32 9.53 -5.14
N GLY A 50 6.85 10.76 -5.33
CA GLY A 50 7.36 11.66 -6.38
C GLY A 50 8.74 12.23 -6.07
N VAL A 51 9.15 12.22 -4.79
CA VAL A 51 10.40 12.82 -4.30
C VAL A 51 11.46 11.75 -4.02
N PHE A 52 11.05 10.61 -3.47
CA PHE A 52 11.92 9.49 -3.13
C PHE A 52 11.71 8.33 -4.09
N LYS A 53 12.78 7.93 -4.77
CA LYS A 53 12.76 6.73 -5.63
C LYS A 53 12.50 5.50 -4.77
N GLU A 54 11.53 4.71 -5.18
CA GLU A 54 11.23 3.41 -4.58
C GLU A 54 12.30 2.41 -5.07
N THR A 55 13.23 2.03 -4.19
CA THR A 55 14.40 1.20 -4.52
C THR A 55 14.15 -0.29 -4.37
N ALA A 56 13.07 -0.67 -3.68
CA ALA A 56 12.67 -2.04 -3.45
C ALA A 56 11.31 -2.33 -4.11
N THR A 57 11.15 -3.55 -4.62
CA THR A 57 9.85 -4.06 -5.05
C THR A 57 8.97 -4.27 -3.82
N ILE A 58 7.91 -3.48 -3.70
CA ILE A 58 6.94 -3.58 -2.61
C ILE A 58 5.91 -4.65 -2.96
N GLY A 59 5.73 -5.64 -2.08
CA GLY A 59 4.72 -6.69 -2.23
C GLY A 59 3.42 -6.37 -1.49
N THR A 60 3.50 -5.56 -0.44
CA THR A 60 2.35 -5.24 0.42
C THR A 60 2.31 -3.74 0.74
N TYR A 61 1.17 -3.12 0.49
CA TYR A 61 0.87 -1.76 0.92
C TYR A 61 -0.17 -1.79 2.05
N ILE A 62 0.05 -1.01 3.08
CA ILE A 62 -0.88 -0.81 4.19
C ILE A 62 -1.22 0.68 4.25
N GLU A 63 -2.44 1.03 3.86
CA GLU A 63 -2.92 2.39 3.85
C GLU A 63 -3.48 2.78 5.23
N LEU A 64 -2.81 3.72 5.87
CA LEU A 64 -3.11 4.20 7.22
C LEU A 64 -4.09 5.38 7.24
N SER A 65 -4.57 5.81 6.06
CA SER A 65 -5.43 7.00 5.92
C SER A 65 -6.71 6.91 6.77
N SER A 66 -7.25 5.70 6.94
CA SER A 66 -8.47 5.41 7.70
C SER A 66 -8.27 5.10 9.19
N VAL A 67 -7.02 4.98 9.68
CA VAL A 67 -6.72 4.58 11.06
C VAL A 67 -6.87 5.78 12.00
N GLN A 68 -7.99 5.85 12.72
CA GLN A 68 -8.35 7.02 13.53
C GLN A 68 -7.35 7.33 14.65
N GLU A 69 -6.74 6.29 15.24
CA GLU A 69 -5.77 6.44 16.32
C GLU A 69 -4.54 7.27 15.92
N LEU A 70 -4.25 7.42 14.63
CA LEU A 70 -3.12 8.20 14.12
C LEU A 70 -3.41 9.70 13.96
N TYR A 71 -4.65 10.14 14.18
CA TYR A 71 -5.08 11.53 13.99
C TYR A 71 -5.44 12.25 15.28
N ASN A 72 -5.24 11.61 16.43
CA ASN A 72 -5.46 12.24 17.72
C ASN A 72 -4.31 13.21 18.02
N VAL A 73 -4.64 14.48 18.27
CA VAL A 73 -3.71 15.52 18.73
C VAL A 73 -4.25 16.05 20.05
N ASP A 74 -3.46 15.92 21.12
CA ASP A 74 -3.76 16.46 22.46
C ASP A 74 -3.51 17.98 22.53
#